data_AF-S8ENU4-F1
#
_entry.id   AF-S8ENU4-F1
#
_cell.length_a   1.000
_cell.length_b   1.000
_cell.length_c   1.000
_cell.angle_alpha   90.00
_cell.angle_beta   90.00
_cell.angle_gamma   90.00
#
_symmetry.space_group_name_H-M   'P 1'
#
loop_
_entity.id
_entity.type
_entity.pdbx_description
1 polymer ?
#
loop_
_entity_poly.entity_id
_entity_poly.type
_entity_poly.pdbx_seq_one_letter_code
_entity_poly.pdbx_strand_id
1 'polypeptide(L)'
;SGVSLKTQELYAIVFLARYLDLFTDFISIYNTVMKLIFIGSSLAIVWCMRFHRVVRRSYDRDLDTFRHYFLVGFSLLLALFIHEKFTFQEVLWAFSIYLEAVAILPQLILLQRSGNVDNLTGQYVFFLGAYRALYILNWIYRYFTEAHFGRWI
;
A
#
# COMPACT_ATOMS: atom_id res chain seq x y z
N SER A 1 -5.19 19.73 -0.72
CA SER A 1 -3.98 20.01 0.05
C SER A 1 -3.80 18.92 1.08
N GLY A 2 -2.58 18.55 1.47
CA GLY A 2 -2.35 17.59 2.57
C GLY A 2 -2.29 16.09 2.22
N VAL A 3 -2.38 15.68 0.95
CA VAL A 3 -2.18 14.28 0.52
C VAL A 3 -0.95 14.17 -0.39
N SER A 4 -0.05 13.24 -0.07
CA SER A 4 1.19 12.99 -0.81
C SER A 4 0.89 12.11 -2.02
N LEU A 5 1.27 12.59 -3.21
CA LEU A 5 1.19 11.82 -4.44
C LEU A 5 2.14 10.61 -4.37
N LYS A 6 3.29 10.77 -3.72
CA LYS A 6 4.30 9.69 -3.59
C LYS A 6 3.76 8.50 -2.83
N THR A 7 3.02 8.73 -1.75
CA THR A 7 2.34 7.66 -1.02
C THR A 7 1.33 6.92 -1.90
N GLN A 8 0.53 7.63 -2.70
CA GLN A 8 -0.45 6.99 -3.60
C GLN A 8 0.22 6.18 -4.71
N GLU A 9 1.32 6.69 -5.29
CA GLU A 9 2.13 5.94 -6.27
C GLU A 9 2.70 4.65 -5.65
N LEU A 10 3.22 4.72 -4.41
CA LEU A 10 3.73 3.54 -3.70
C LEU A 10 2.63 2.51 -3.42
N TYR A 11 1.45 2.92 -2.95
CA TYR A 11 0.33 2.00 -2.74
C TYR A 11 -0.18 1.37 -4.03
N ALA A 12 -0.18 2.10 -5.15
CA ALA A 12 -0.51 1.52 -6.44
C ALA A 12 0.49 0.42 -6.84
N ILE A 13 1.79 0.65 -6.65
CA ILE A 13 2.83 -0.37 -6.91
C ILE A 13 2.64 -1.60 -6.00
N VAL A 14 2.33 -1.39 -4.72
CA VAL A 14 2.03 -2.48 -3.77
C VAL A 14 0.89 -3.35 -4.29
N PHE A 15 -0.26 -2.77 -4.64
CA PHE A 15 -1.42 -3.54 -5.07
C PHE A 15 -1.20 -4.24 -6.42
N LEU A 16 -0.48 -3.57 -7.34
CA LEU A 16 -0.09 -4.20 -8.60
C LEU A 16 0.82 -5.41 -8.35
N ALA A 17 1.87 -5.29 -7.53
CA ALA A 17 2.78 -6.39 -7.26
C ALA A 17 2.11 -7.53 -6.48
N ARG A 18 1.22 -7.22 -5.54
CA ARG A 18 0.55 -8.21 -4.68
C ARG A 18 -0.47 -9.04 -5.43
N TYR A 19 -1.25 -8.41 -6.31
CA TYR A 19 -2.39 -9.04 -6.97
C TYR A 19 -2.07 -9.50 -8.40
N LEU A 20 -0.80 -9.75 -8.73
CA LEU A 20 -0.43 -10.42 -9.98
C LEU A 20 -0.99 -11.85 -10.06
N ASP A 21 -1.25 -12.45 -8.91
CA ASP A 21 -1.91 -13.75 -8.78
C ASP A 21 -3.36 -13.75 -9.29
N LEU A 22 -3.96 -12.59 -9.55
CA LEU A 22 -5.30 -12.45 -10.12
C LEU A 22 -5.47 -13.20 -11.45
N PHE A 23 -4.39 -13.33 -12.22
CA PHE A 23 -4.40 -14.01 -13.51
C PHE A 23 -4.05 -15.50 -13.42
N THR A 24 -3.52 -15.96 -12.28
CA THR A 24 -3.05 -17.35 -12.11
C THR A 24 -3.96 -18.16 -11.22
N ASP A 25 -4.53 -17.55 -10.17
CA ASP A 25 -5.22 -18.25 -9.09
C ASP A 25 -6.62 -17.68 -8.86
N PHE A 26 -7.64 -18.53 -9.05
CA PHE A 26 -9.02 -18.18 -8.71
C PHE A 26 -9.42 -18.82 -7.38
N ILE A 27 -9.55 -18.00 -6.34
CA ILE A 27 -9.94 -18.44 -5.00
C ILE A 27 -11.45 -18.30 -4.80
N SER A 28 -11.99 -17.10 -5.06
CA SER A 28 -13.41 -16.77 -4.87
C SER A 28 -13.77 -15.50 -5.63
N ILE A 29 -15.03 -15.39 -6.06
CA ILE A 29 -15.58 -14.20 -6.72
C ILE A 29 -15.34 -12.94 -5.87
N TYR A 30 -15.56 -13.04 -4.56
CA TYR A 30 -15.35 -11.92 -3.64
C TYR A 30 -13.89 -11.45 -3.65
N ASN A 31 -12.93 -12.39 -3.60
CA ASN A 31 -11.50 -12.08 -3.61
C ASN A 31 -11.09 -11.37 -4.92
N THR A 32 -11.50 -11.91 -6.06
CA THR A 32 -11.22 -11.35 -7.39
C THR A 32 -11.81 -9.94 -7.53
N VAL A 33 -13.07 -9.74 -7.14
CA VAL A 33 -13.74 -8.44 -7.20
C VAL A 33 -13.06 -7.41 -6.30
N MET A 34 -12.72 -7.78 -5.06
CA MET A 34 -12.02 -6.88 -4.15
C MET A 34 -10.64 -6.48 -4.68
N LYS A 35 -9.85 -7.42 -5.21
CA LYS A 35 -8.55 -7.14 -5.85
C LYS A 35 -8.69 -6.13 -7.00
N LEU A 36 -9.70 -6.30 -7.86
CA LEU A 36 -9.99 -5.38 -8.96
C LEU A 36 -10.38 -3.98 -8.45
N ILE A 37 -11.20 -3.90 -7.40
CA ILE A 37 -11.58 -2.62 -6.78
C ILE A 37 -10.35 -1.92 -6.19
N PHE A 38 -9.45 -2.62 -5.50
CA PHE A 38 -8.24 -2.03 -4.93
C PHE A 38 -7.27 -1.53 -6.00
N ILE A 39 -7.03 -2.29 -7.07
CA ILE A 39 -6.20 -1.84 -8.19
C ILE A 39 -6.86 -0.66 -8.92
N GLY A 40 -8.14 -0.78 -9.25
CA GLY A 40 -8.87 0.26 -9.98
C GLY A 40 -8.94 1.58 -9.22
N SER A 41 -9.26 1.53 -7.93
CA SER A 41 -9.32 2.73 -7.09
C SER A 41 -7.96 3.38 -6.87
N SER A 42 -6.89 2.61 -6.62
CA SER A 42 -5.55 3.16 -6.45
C SER A 42 -5.02 3.84 -7.72
N LEU A 43 -5.21 3.21 -8.89
CA LEU A 43 -4.88 3.81 -10.18
C LEU A 43 -5.72 5.06 -10.48
N ALA A 44 -7.01 5.03 -10.17
CA ALA A 44 -7.90 6.18 -10.34
C ALA A 44 -7.46 7.37 -9.46
N ILE A 45 -7.03 7.14 -8.22
CA ILE A 45 -6.52 8.19 -7.34
C ILE A 45 -5.25 8.82 -7.94
N VAL A 46 -4.28 8.00 -8.36
CA VAL A 46 -3.04 8.48 -8.99
C VAL A 46 -3.36 9.26 -10.28
N TRP A 47 -4.28 8.76 -11.10
CA TRP A 47 -4.74 9.45 -12.31
C TRP A 47 -5.36 10.82 -11.96
N CYS A 48 -6.29 10.86 -11.01
CA CYS A 48 -6.94 12.07 -10.56
C CYS A 48 -5.92 13.09 -10.05
N MET A 49 -4.93 12.69 -9.25
CA MET A 49 -3.91 13.62 -8.75
C MET A 49 -2.99 14.15 -9.87
N ARG A 50 -2.72 13.35 -10.91
CA ARG A 50 -1.79 13.72 -11.99
C ARG A 50 -2.44 14.55 -13.10
N PHE A 51 -3.65 14.19 -13.50
CA PHE A 51 -4.33 14.76 -14.68
C PHE A 51 -5.46 15.72 -14.33
N HIS A 52 -6.11 15.57 -13.16
CA HIS A 52 -7.24 16.44 -12.81
C HIS A 52 -6.74 17.84 -12.43
N ARG A 53 -7.10 18.84 -13.24
CA ARG A 53 -6.58 20.22 -13.17
C ARG A 53 -6.77 20.88 -11.81
N VAL A 54 -7.86 20.55 -11.11
CA VAL A 54 -8.18 21.07 -9.76
C VAL A 54 -7.23 20.49 -8.70
N VAL A 55 -7.00 19.18 -8.73
CA VAL A 55 -6.18 18.49 -7.72
C VAL A 55 -4.69 18.79 -7.92
N ARG A 56 -4.25 18.82 -9.19
CA ARG A 56 -2.87 19.18 -9.56
C ARG A 56 -2.48 20.59 -9.11
N ARG A 57 -3.43 21.54 -9.10
CA ARG A 57 -3.17 22.93 -8.67
C ARG A 57 -3.11 23.07 -7.15
N SER A 58 -3.83 22.24 -6.42
CA SER A 58 -3.82 22.19 -4.95
C SER A 58 -2.74 21.25 -4.37
N TYR A 59 -1.92 20.64 -5.23
CA TYR A 59 -0.80 19.80 -4.84
C TYR A 59 0.48 20.63 -4.76
N ASP A 60 1.04 20.69 -3.56
CA ASP A 60 2.26 21.43 -3.29
C ASP A 60 3.47 20.49 -3.42
N ARG A 61 4.23 20.67 -4.49
CA ARG A 61 5.40 19.84 -4.81
C ARG A 61 6.58 20.10 -3.89
N ASP A 62 6.66 21.30 -3.31
CA ASP A 62 7.80 21.71 -2.50
C ASP A 62 7.75 21.09 -1.10
N LEU A 63 6.57 20.67 -0.64
CA LEU A 63 6.40 19.94 0.61
C LEU A 63 6.73 18.44 0.49
N ASP A 64 6.52 17.84 -0.70
CA ASP A 64 6.62 16.39 -0.96
C ASP A 64 8.00 15.98 -1.54
N THR A 65 9.09 16.43 -0.90
CA THR A 65 10.48 16.17 -1.36
C THR A 65 11.01 14.76 -1.04
N PHE A 66 10.14 13.83 -0.62
CA PHE A 66 10.58 12.53 -0.16
C PHE A 66 11.03 11.63 -1.33
N ARG A 67 12.25 11.10 -1.23
CA ARG A 67 12.85 10.25 -2.26
C ARG A 67 12.35 8.80 -2.15
N HIS A 68 11.08 8.60 -2.51
CA HIS A 68 10.38 7.31 -2.46
C HIS A 68 11.08 6.15 -3.21
N TYR A 69 11.94 6.44 -4.20
CA TYR A 69 12.74 5.42 -4.89
C TYR A 69 13.66 4.62 -3.96
N PHE A 70 14.17 5.23 -2.87
CA PHE A 70 14.97 4.49 -1.89
C PHE A 70 14.13 3.45 -1.15
N LEU A 71 12.86 3.74 -0.86
CA LEU A 71 11.96 2.77 -0.24
C LEU A 71 11.71 1.59 -1.18
N VAL A 72 11.42 1.88 -2.45
CA VAL A 72 11.22 0.83 -3.47
C VAL A 72 12.47 -0.05 -3.59
N GLY A 73 13.65 0.56 -3.72
CA GLY A 73 14.91 -0.18 -3.82
C GLY A 73 15.21 -1.02 -2.58
N PHE A 74 15.03 -0.45 -1.38
CA PHE A 74 15.24 -1.15 -0.12
C PHE A 74 14.28 -2.32 0.08
N SER A 75 12.99 -2.12 -0.19
CA SER A 75 11.98 -3.19 -0.11
C SER A 75 12.23 -4.29 -1.14
N LEU A 76 12.71 -3.95 -2.34
CA LEU A 76 13.07 -4.94 -3.35
C LEU A 76 14.29 -5.76 -2.94
N LEU A 77 15.33 -5.11 -2.41
CA LEU A 77 16.50 -5.81 -1.88
C LEU A 77 16.10 -6.77 -0.74
N LEU A 78 15.31 -6.29 0.22
CA LEU A 78 14.81 -7.14 1.30
C LEU A 78 14.01 -8.34 0.78
N ALA A 79 13.14 -8.15 -0.22
CA ALA A 79 12.38 -9.25 -0.82
C ALA A 79 13.26 -10.27 -1.54
N LEU A 80 14.38 -9.85 -2.12
CA LEU A 80 15.34 -10.76 -2.75
C LEU A 80 16.13 -11.58 -1.72
N PHE A 81 16.46 -11.00 -0.56
CA PHE A 81 17.20 -11.70 0.50
C PHE A 81 16.32 -12.53 1.43
N ILE A 82 15.11 -12.05 1.72
CA ILE A 82 14.17 -12.65 2.68
C ILE A 82 12.88 -12.97 1.93
N HIS A 83 12.79 -14.19 1.43
CA HIS A 83 11.62 -14.74 0.77
C HIS A 83 11.40 -16.18 1.21
N GLU A 84 10.15 -16.65 1.14
CA GLU A 84 9.81 -18.03 1.52
C GLU A 84 10.23 -19.02 0.43
N LYS A 85 10.01 -18.66 -0.85
CA LYS A 85 10.41 -19.45 -2.02
C LYS A 85 10.94 -18.52 -3.09
N PHE A 86 12.00 -18.94 -3.79
CA PHE A 86 12.61 -18.15 -4.86
C PHE A 86 11.83 -18.29 -6.18
N THR A 87 10.54 -17.96 -6.14
CA THR A 87 9.70 -17.83 -7.33
C THR A 87 9.37 -16.36 -7.55
N PHE A 88 9.20 -15.97 -8.81
CA PHE A 88 8.90 -14.59 -9.17
C PHE A 88 7.68 -14.03 -8.42
N GLN A 89 6.62 -14.83 -8.29
CA GLN A 89 5.39 -14.45 -7.60
C GLN A 89 5.58 -14.27 -6.08
N GLU A 90 6.33 -15.17 -5.43
CA GLU A 90 6.60 -15.07 -3.98
C GLU A 90 7.54 -13.90 -3.65
N VAL A 91 8.54 -13.65 -4.49
CA VAL A 91 9.42 -12.47 -4.35
C VAL A 91 8.62 -11.17 -4.49
N LEU A 92 7.72 -11.08 -5.47
CA LEU A 92 6.87 -9.90 -5.65
C LEU A 92 5.84 -9.74 -4.53
N TRP A 93 5.31 -10.84 -4.02
CA TRP A 93 4.44 -10.83 -2.86
C TRP A 93 5.17 -10.31 -1.61
N ALA A 94 6.36 -10.84 -1.31
CA ALA A 94 7.21 -10.36 -0.21
C ALA A 94 7.59 -8.88 -0.38
N PHE A 95 7.96 -8.48 -1.60
CA PHE A 95 8.21 -7.09 -1.95
C PHE A 95 7.00 -6.20 -1.65
N SER A 96 5.80 -6.63 -2.01
CA SER A 96 4.57 -5.88 -1.75
C SER A 96 4.35 -5.65 -0.25
N ILE A 97 4.65 -6.64 0.60
CA ILE A 97 4.51 -6.54 2.05
C ILE A 97 5.51 -5.53 2.62
N TYR A 98 6.78 -5.64 2.26
CA TYR A 98 7.82 -4.74 2.74
C TYR A 98 7.59 -3.31 2.26
N LEU A 99 7.19 -3.13 0.99
CA LEU A 99 6.90 -1.81 0.46
C LEU A 99 5.67 -1.21 1.12
N GLU A 100 4.63 -2.01 1.37
CA GLU A 100 3.43 -1.55 2.06
C GLU A 100 3.72 -1.06 3.49
N ALA A 101 4.64 -1.71 4.21
CA ALA A 101 5.03 -1.30 5.56
C ALA A 101 5.58 0.14 5.59
N VAL A 102 6.36 0.51 4.56
CA VAL A 102 7.04 1.81 4.48
C VAL A 102 6.32 2.84 3.61
N ALA A 103 5.31 2.44 2.83
CA ALA A 103 4.62 3.28 1.86
C ALA A 103 3.94 4.52 2.47
N ILE A 104 3.59 4.47 3.76
CA ILE A 104 2.92 5.58 4.47
C ILE A 104 3.89 6.70 4.90
N LEU A 105 5.21 6.45 4.90
CA LEU A 105 6.21 7.40 5.40
C LEU A 105 6.16 8.79 4.72
N PRO A 106 6.02 8.92 3.39
CA PRO A 106 5.94 10.24 2.75
C PRO A 106 4.73 11.04 3.23
N GLN A 107 3.59 10.38 3.46
CA GLN A 107 2.36 11.01 3.98
C GLN A 107 2.56 11.54 5.40
N LEU A 108 3.22 10.78 6.27
CA LEU A 108 3.49 11.20 7.65
C LEU A 108 4.44 12.41 7.70
N ILE A 109 5.49 12.40 6.87
CA ILE A 109 6.44 13.52 6.77
C ILE A 109 5.77 14.77 6.20
N LEU A 110 4.88 14.61 5.21
CA LEU A 110 4.08 15.71 4.66
C LEU A 110 3.21 16.35 5.75
N LEU A 111 2.53 15.55 6.57
CA LEU A 111 1.70 16.05 7.67
C LEU A 111 2.53 16.78 8.73
N GLN A 112 3.71 16.26 9.08
CA GLN A 112 4.63 16.92 10.01
C GLN A 112 5.10 18.28 9.48
N ARG A 113 5.41 18.38 8.18
CA ARG A 113 5.89 19.62 7.55
C ARG A 113 4.78 20.65 7.32
N SER A 114 3.59 20.19 6.97
CA SER A 114 2.43 21.05 6.73
C SER A 114 1.97 21.76 8.00
N GLY A 115 2.23 21.20 9.19
CA GLY A 115 1.86 21.77 10.49
C GLY A 115 0.35 21.85 10.75
N ASN A 116 -0.47 21.63 9.73
CA ASN A 116 -1.92 21.57 9.78
C ASN A 116 -2.39 20.20 9.26
N VAL A 117 -3.16 19.49 10.09
CA VAL A 117 -3.77 18.21 9.73
C VAL A 117 -5.24 18.46 9.45
N ASP A 118 -5.60 18.47 8.17
CA ASP A 118 -7.00 18.52 7.78
C ASP A 118 -7.75 17.31 8.36
N ASN A 119 -8.95 17.53 8.89
CA ASN A 119 -9.74 16.50 9.57
C ASN A 119 -9.97 15.27 8.68
N LEU A 120 -10.18 15.48 7.38
CA LEU A 120 -10.32 14.42 6.38
C LEU A 120 -9.06 13.56 6.25
N THR A 121 -7.87 14.17 6.24
CA THR A 121 -6.60 13.44 6.13
C THR A 121 -6.31 12.67 7.41
N GLY A 122 -6.67 13.22 8.57
CA GLY A 122 -6.60 12.51 9.86
C GLY A 122 -7.48 11.26 9.88
N GLN A 123 -8.74 11.38 9.45
CA GLN A 123 -9.67 10.24 9.33
C GLN A 123 -9.14 9.18 8.34
N TYR A 124 -8.59 9.60 7.20
CA TYR A 124 -8.00 8.68 6.23
C TYR A 124 -6.86 7.84 6.85
N VAL A 125 -5.90 8.49 7.52
CA VAL A 125 -4.78 7.79 8.18
C VAL A 125 -5.30 6.88 9.30
N PHE A 126 -6.31 7.32 10.06
CA PHE A 126 -6.94 6.51 11.10
C PHE A 126 -7.56 5.23 10.54
N PHE A 127 -8.38 5.30 9.48
CA PHE A 127 -8.99 4.11 8.87
C PHE A 127 -7.96 3.17 8.27
N LEU A 128 -6.91 3.71 7.65
CA LEU A 128 -5.81 2.92 7.12
C LEU A 128 -5.06 2.16 8.23
N GLY A 129 -4.84 2.80 9.38
CA GLY A 129 -4.26 2.16 10.57
C GLY A 129 -5.19 1.12 11.20
N ALA A 130 -6.49 1.45 11.33
CA ALA A 130 -7.50 0.56 11.87
C ALA A 130 -7.63 -0.73 11.05
N TYR A 131 -7.61 -0.62 9.71
CA TYR A 131 -7.56 -1.77 8.80
C TYR A 131 -6.41 -2.71 9.15
N ARG A 132 -5.19 -2.20 9.37
CA ARG A 132 -4.04 -3.04 9.75
C ARG A 132 -4.17 -3.66 11.14
N ALA A 133 -4.70 -2.90 12.10
CA ALA A 133 -4.95 -3.42 13.44
C ALA A 133 -5.93 -4.60 13.41
N LEU A 134 -6.99 -4.50 12.59
CA LEU A 134 -7.93 -5.60 12.38
C LEU A 134 -7.27 -6.82 11.72
N TYR A 135 -6.30 -6.63 10.82
CA TYR A 135 -5.51 -7.74 10.27
C TYR A 135 -4.67 -8.44 11.34
N ILE A 136 -4.02 -7.68 12.23
CA ILE A 136 -3.27 -8.27 13.35
C ILE A 136 -4.19 -9.11 14.25
N LEU A 137 -5.39 -8.59 14.56
CA LEU A 137 -6.38 -9.35 15.32
C LEU A 137 -6.84 -10.62 14.58
N ASN A 138 -7.02 -10.53 13.26
CA ASN A 138 -7.34 -11.69 12.44
C ASN A 138 -6.22 -12.75 12.48
N TRP A 139 -4.95 -12.34 12.42
CA TRP A 139 -3.82 -13.25 12.54
C TRP A 139 -3.78 -13.94 13.90
N ILE A 140 -4.01 -13.20 14.99
CA ILE A 140 -4.10 -13.77 16.34
C ILE A 140 -5.22 -14.82 16.37
N TYR A 141 -6.40 -14.49 15.85
CA TYR A 141 -7.53 -15.41 15.80
C TYR A 141 -7.22 -16.69 15.01
N ARG A 142 -6.64 -16.56 13.81
CA ARG A 142 -6.30 -17.72 12.97
C ARG A 142 -5.17 -18.55 13.54
N TYR A 143 -4.19 -17.94 14.22
CA TYR A 143 -3.13 -18.66 14.91
C TYR A 143 -3.68 -19.61 16.00
N PHE A 144 -4.73 -19.21 16.71
CA PHE A 144 -5.36 -20.06 17.73
C PHE A 144 -6.34 -21.09 17.17
N THR A 145 -6.91 -20.87 15.98
CA THR A 145 -7.97 -21.73 15.43
C THR A 145 -7.50 -22.66 14.30
N GLU A 146 -6.43 -22.34 13.57
CA GLU A 146 -5.95 -23.10 12.41
C GLU A 146 -4.60 -23.79 12.73
N ALA A 147 -4.57 -25.13 12.70
CA ALA A 147 -3.39 -25.93 13.10
C ALA A 147 -2.17 -25.84 12.13
N HIS A 148 -2.34 -25.37 10.90
CA HIS A 148 -1.30 -25.28 9.85
C HIS A 148 -1.29 -23.88 9.21
N PHE A 149 -1.02 -22.87 10.03
CA PHE A 149 -0.99 -21.48 9.58
C PHE A 149 0.34 -21.13 8.88
N GLY A 150 0.39 -21.28 7.54
CA GLY A 150 1.58 -20.97 6.74
C GLY A 150 1.51 -19.63 6.00
N ARG A 151 0.33 -19.24 5.49
CA ARG A 151 0.15 -18.03 4.67
C ARG A 151 -0.52 -16.91 5.45
N TRP A 152 0.27 -15.87 5.72
CA TRP A 152 -0.10 -14.76 6.59
C TRP A 152 -0.95 -13.70 5.91
N ILE A 153 -1.05 -13.69 4.58
CA ILE A 153 -1.97 -12.88 3.75
C ILE A 153 -2.33 -13.67 2.49
#